data_AF-A0A965E7V7-F1
#
_entry.id   AF-A0A965E7V7-F1
#
_cell.length_a   1.000
_cell.length_b   1.000
_cell.length_c   1.000
_cell.angle_alpha   90.00
_cell.angle_beta   90.00
_cell.angle_gamma   90.00
#
_symmetry.space_group_name_H-M   'P 1'
#
loop_
_entity.id
_entity.type
_entity.pdbx_description
1 polymer ?
#
loop_
_entity_poly.entity_id
_entity_poly.type
_entity_poly.pdbx_seq_one_letter_code
_entity_poly.pdbx_strand_id
1 'polypeptide(L)'
;MRGNFIEERGAAFANSVIAQSASRGALPTLCAATFPNLYGASFLGPDGFMEMRGYPKATRARSLAYDQGLARNLWSVSSELTGVNWR
;
A
#
# COMPACT_ATOMS: atom_id res chain seq x y z
N MET A 1 -25.61 -4.57 9.65
CA MET A 1 -26.09 -3.65 8.60
C MET A 1 -26.48 -4.50 7.40
N ARG A 2 -27.75 -4.53 6.99
CA ARG A 2 -28.23 -5.29 5.82
C ARG A 2 -28.10 -4.37 4.60
N GLY A 3 -27.08 -4.57 3.76
CA GLY A 3 -26.92 -3.85 2.50
C GLY A 3 -27.98 -4.27 1.50
N ASN A 4 -28.52 -3.34 0.73
CA ASN A 4 -29.53 -3.62 -0.28
C ASN A 4 -28.84 -4.26 -1.51
N PHE A 5 -29.42 -5.31 -2.11
CA PHE A 5 -28.80 -6.09 -3.20
C PHE A 5 -28.34 -5.25 -4.40
N ILE A 6 -29.06 -4.16 -4.69
CA ILE A 6 -28.72 -3.20 -5.76
C ILE A 6 -27.41 -2.45 -5.45
N GLU A 7 -27.18 -2.11 -4.18
CA GLU A 7 -25.99 -1.41 -3.71
C GLU A 7 -24.74 -2.30 -3.78
N GLU A 8 -24.86 -3.56 -3.37
CA GLU A 8 -23.76 -4.55 -3.46
C GLU A 8 -23.35 -4.80 -4.90
N ARG A 9 -24.32 -4.92 -5.82
CA ARG A 9 -24.04 -5.09 -7.25
C ARG A 9 -23.46 -3.83 -7.89
N GLY A 10 -23.93 -2.65 -7.48
CA GLY A 10 -23.36 -1.37 -7.88
C GLY A 10 -21.89 -1.24 -7.45
N ALA A 11 -21.60 -1.56 -6.20
CA ALA A 11 -20.24 -1.57 -5.65
C ALA A 11 -19.35 -2.61 -6.35
N ALA A 12 -19.85 -3.82 -6.59
CA ALA A 12 -19.10 -4.87 -7.28
C ALA A 12 -18.77 -4.49 -8.73
N PHE A 13 -19.72 -3.88 -9.45
CA PHE A 13 -19.50 -3.38 -10.80
C PHE A 13 -18.45 -2.26 -10.81
N ALA A 14 -18.63 -1.25 -9.96
CA ALA A 14 -17.68 -0.15 -9.81
C ALA A 14 -16.27 -0.66 -9.46
N ASN A 15 -16.17 -1.62 -8.54
CA ASN A 15 -14.90 -2.25 -8.17
C ASN A 15 -14.27 -3.01 -9.35
N SER A 16 -15.05 -3.71 -10.17
CA SER A 16 -14.49 -4.41 -11.35
C SER A 16 -13.91 -3.44 -12.39
N VAL A 17 -14.54 -2.26 -12.54
CA VAL A 17 -14.12 -1.23 -13.50
C VAL A 17 -12.92 -0.44 -12.95
N ILE A 18 -12.93 -0.11 -11.66
CA ILE A 18 -11.95 0.79 -11.03
C ILE A 18 -10.76 0.01 -10.46
N ALA A 19 -10.99 -1.08 -9.71
CA ALA A 19 -9.93 -1.84 -9.04
C ALA A 19 -9.33 -2.94 -9.91
N GLN A 20 -8.01 -3.13 -9.81
CA GLN A 20 -7.33 -4.20 -10.52
C GLN A 20 -7.58 -5.57 -9.87
N SER A 21 -7.43 -6.65 -10.66
CA SER A 21 -7.55 -8.01 -10.13
C SER A 21 -6.57 -8.22 -8.97
N ALA A 22 -6.91 -9.09 -8.02
CA ALA A 22 -6.04 -9.41 -6.89
C ALA A 22 -4.64 -9.88 -7.34
N SER A 23 -4.57 -10.69 -8.41
CA SER A 23 -3.31 -11.13 -9.01
C SER A 23 -2.43 -9.98 -9.48
N ARG A 24 -3.01 -8.95 -10.11
CA ARG A 24 -2.29 -7.73 -10.50
C ARG A 24 -1.94 -6.87 -9.30
N GLY A 25 -2.85 -6.78 -8.33
CA GLY A 25 -2.67 -6.11 -7.04
C GLY A 25 -1.46 -6.62 -6.26
N ALA A 26 -1.14 -7.90 -6.39
CA ALA A 26 0.01 -8.52 -5.72
C ALA A 26 1.36 -8.20 -6.39
N LEU A 27 1.39 -7.74 -7.65
CA LEU A 27 2.64 -7.57 -8.39
C LEU A 27 3.61 -6.57 -7.73
N PRO A 28 3.19 -5.40 -7.18
CA PRO A 28 4.12 -4.49 -6.51
C PRO A 28 4.76 -5.11 -5.27
N THR A 29 4.02 -5.90 -4.50
CA THR A 29 4.54 -6.63 -3.34
C THR A 29 5.54 -7.71 -3.76
N LEU A 30 5.22 -8.49 -4.80
CA LEU A 30 6.16 -9.48 -5.33
C LEU A 30 7.44 -8.81 -5.82
N CYS A 31 7.32 -7.70 -6.57
CA CYS A 31 8.47 -6.92 -7.01
C CYS A 31 9.31 -6.42 -5.82
N ALA A 32 8.69 -5.86 -4.79
CA ALA A 32 9.38 -5.39 -3.59
C ALA A 32 10.13 -6.51 -2.85
N ALA A 33 9.56 -7.72 -2.84
CA ALA A 33 10.14 -8.87 -2.16
C ALA A 33 11.25 -9.57 -2.98
N THR A 34 11.21 -9.52 -4.31
CA THR A 34 12.07 -10.34 -5.16
C THR A 34 13.01 -9.57 -6.07
N PHE A 35 12.82 -8.26 -6.27
CA PHE A 35 13.67 -7.49 -7.19
C PHE A 35 15.09 -7.37 -6.62
N PRO A 36 16.12 -7.82 -7.35
CA PRO A 36 17.48 -7.81 -6.82
C PRO A 36 17.98 -6.38 -6.66
N ASN A 37 18.78 -6.14 -5.62
CA ASN A 37 19.46 -4.86 -5.37
C ASN A 37 18.51 -3.65 -5.22
N LEU A 38 17.27 -3.87 -4.77
CA LEU A 38 16.38 -2.77 -4.44
C LEU A 38 16.94 -1.99 -3.24
N TYR A 39 17.07 -0.67 -3.39
CA TYR A 39 17.55 0.18 -2.30
C TYR A 39 16.58 0.17 -1.11
N GLY A 40 17.11 0.21 0.11
CA GLY A 40 16.30 0.39 1.32
C GLY A 40 15.42 1.64 1.22
N ALA A 41 14.27 1.62 1.90
CA ALA A 41 13.25 2.68 1.84
C ALA A 41 12.66 2.95 0.43
N SER A 42 12.84 2.03 -0.53
CA SER A 42 12.11 2.08 -1.81
C SER A 42 10.62 1.87 -1.61
N PHE A 43 9.82 2.59 -2.39
CA PHE A 43 8.37 2.45 -2.41
C PHE A 43 7.92 2.07 -3.83
N LEU A 44 7.18 0.97 -3.94
CA LEU A 44 6.74 0.39 -5.21
C LEU A 44 5.21 0.43 -5.28
N GLY A 45 4.70 1.01 -6.36
CA GLY A 45 3.27 1.12 -6.62
C GLY A 45 2.93 0.83 -8.08
N PRO A 46 1.65 0.73 -8.43
CA PRO A 46 1.22 0.61 -9.81
C PRO A 46 1.56 1.86 -10.63
N ASP A 47 1.93 1.69 -11.89
CA ASP A 47 2.37 2.77 -12.80
C ASP A 47 1.25 3.54 -13.51
N GLY A 48 -0.01 3.15 -13.33
CA GLY A 48 -1.16 3.76 -13.98
C GLY A 48 -1.75 4.96 -13.24
N PHE A 49 -2.94 5.36 -13.68
CA PHE A 49 -3.61 6.57 -13.20
C PHE A 49 -3.73 6.57 -11.67
N MET A 50 -3.20 7.63 -11.04
CA MET A 50 -3.24 7.83 -9.58
C MET A 50 -2.72 6.61 -8.77
N GLU A 51 -1.81 5.82 -9.35
CA GLU A 51 -1.27 4.59 -8.74
C GLU A 51 -2.34 3.52 -8.42
N MET A 52 -3.52 3.61 -9.04
CA MET A 52 -4.65 2.72 -8.73
C MET A 52 -4.53 1.34 -9.43
N ARG A 53 -3.91 1.31 -10.60
CA ARG A 53 -3.76 0.12 -11.44
C ARG A 53 -2.45 0.19 -12.21
N GLY A 54 -1.97 -0.93 -12.72
CA GLY A 54 -0.77 -0.94 -13.56
C GLY A 54 0.19 -2.05 -13.20
N TYR A 55 1.41 -1.95 -13.72
CA TYR A 55 2.53 -2.82 -13.36
C TYR A 55 3.38 -2.15 -12.27
N PRO A 56 4.20 -2.93 -11.54
CA PRO A 56 5.06 -2.38 -10.50
C PRO A 56 6.03 -1.33 -11.06
N LYS A 57 6.11 -0.19 -10.38
CA LYS A 57 7.06 0.88 -10.67
C LYS A 57 7.52 1.51 -9.36
N ALA A 58 8.79 1.93 -9.32
CA ALA A 58 9.31 2.74 -8.23
C ALA A 58 8.56 4.08 -8.21
N THR A 59 7.90 4.37 -7.09
CA THR A 59 7.16 5.61 -6.87
C THR A 59 7.58 6.27 -5.56
N ARG A 60 6.99 7.43 -5.26
CA ARG A 60 7.29 8.22 -4.08
C ARG A 60 6.06 8.30 -3.20
N ALA A 61 6.20 7.86 -1.95
CA ALA A 61 5.19 8.10 -0.92
C ALA A 61 4.96 9.61 -0.71
N ARG A 62 3.91 9.95 0.05
CA ARG A 62 3.67 11.35 0.48
C ARG A 62 4.89 11.92 1.19
N SER A 63 5.11 13.23 1.07
CA SER A 63 6.23 13.94 1.70
C SER A 63 6.34 13.67 3.21
N LEU A 64 5.20 13.60 3.90
CA LEU A 64 5.11 13.32 5.33
C LEU A 64 5.74 11.97 5.73
N ALA A 65 5.73 10.98 4.84
CA ALA A 65 6.33 9.67 5.09
C ALA A 65 7.86 9.72 5.23
N TYR A 66 8.50 10.84 4.84
CA TYR A 66 9.95 11.04 4.94
C TYR A 66 10.37 11.89 6.14
N ASP A 67 9.43 12.35 6.97
CA ASP A 67 9.75 13.08 8.21
C ASP A 67 10.36 12.12 9.24
N GLN A 68 11.67 12.26 9.46
CA GLN A 68 12.44 11.41 10.37
C GLN A 68 12.11 11.65 11.85
N GLY A 69 11.68 12.87 12.21
CA GLY A 69 11.23 13.18 13.57
C GLY A 69 9.93 12.45 13.88
N LEU A 70 8.96 12.56 12.96
CA LEU A 70 7.67 11.88 13.07
C LEU A 70 7.83 10.35 13.07
N ALA A 71 8.69 9.81 12.20
CA ALA A 71 8.96 8.37 12.14
C ALA A 71 9.51 7.84 13.47
N ARG A 72 10.48 8.53 14.10
CA ARG A 72 11.02 8.14 15.41
C ARG A 72 9.97 8.21 16.51
N ASN A 73 9.16 9.28 16.54
CA ASN A 73 8.11 9.44 17.54
C ASN A 73 7.06 8.32 17.40
N LEU A 74 6.62 8.03 16.17
CA LEU A 74 5.67 6.95 15.90
C LEU A 74 6.23 5.59 16.33
N TRP A 75 7.51 5.32 16.07
CA TRP A 75 8.16 4.08 16.48
C TRP A 75 8.23 3.93 18.00
N SER A 76 8.57 5.01 18.71
CA SER A 76 8.63 5.03 20.18
C SER A 76 7.27 4.70 20.79
N VAL A 77 6.22 5.39 20.35
CA VAL A 77 4.85 5.16 20.84
C VAL A 77 4.37 3.76 20.47
N SER A 78 4.68 3.27 19.27
CA SER A 78 4.31 1.91 18.85
C SER A 78 4.98 0.84 19.72
N SER A 79 6.25 1.04 20.08
CA SER A 79 7.01 0.13 20.95
C SER A 79 6.45 0.14 22.38
N GLU A 80 6.11 1.33 22.91
CA GLU A 80 5.47 1.46 24.22
C GLU A 80 4.10 0.76 24.28
N LEU A 81 3.24 1.00 23.28
CA LEU A 81 1.89 0.44 23.23
C LEU A 81 1.87 -1.08 23.03
N THR A 82 2.85 -1.63 22.32
CA THR A 82 2.95 -3.07 22.07
C THR A 82 3.81 -3.82 23.08
N GLY A 83 4.59 -3.11 23.90
CA GLY A 83 5.60 -3.68 24.79
C GLY A 83 6.78 -4.36 24.07
N VAL A 84 6.84 -4.26 22.73
CA VAL A 84 7.90 -4.86 21.92
C VAL A 84 9.07 -3.89 21.83
N ASN A 85 10.25 -4.36 22.24
CA ASN A 85 11.49 -3.59 22.15
C ASN A 85 12.42 -4.23 21.12
N TRP A 86 12.80 -3.43 20.13
CA TRP A 86 13.75 -3.83 19.09
C TRP A 86 15.15 -3.33 19.48
N ARG A 87 16.17 -4.16 19.24
CA ARG A 87 17.59 -3.84 19.49
C ARG A 87 18.28 -3.38 18.21
#